data_AF-G7Y7Y0-F1
#
_entry.id   AF-G7Y7Y0-F1
#
_cell.length_a   1.000
_cell.length_b   1.000
_cell.length_c   1.000
_cell.angle_alpha   90.00
_cell.angle_beta   90.00
_cell.angle_gamma   90.00
#
_symmetry.space_group_name_H-M   'P 1'
#
loop_
_entity.id
_entity.type
_entity.pdbx_description
1 polymer ?
#
loop_
_entity_poly.entity_id
_entity_poly.type
_entity_poly.pdbx_seq_one_letter_code
_entity_poly.pdbx_strand_id
1 'polypeptide(L)'
;MLPFLFIHLTRSRWLQLFTTVIRWISFILMLCLAVDRAIIIRRDYTMTSLITKRSWNPSLYHLMLPDAAPAVIPHPVIARVQGLPNLFGVCVYVFMCHHSIPGVVTPIRNKRNLMFRIFIPLFFSVLAFNLLLSGTAVAAFDQIQDIYTLNFVPDEDSGELFKIPNILAKIFGYFLSLFPVFALSSTFPILCCTLLGNLSTLFTMFRPFQSETARRVLWWVLPFVVLLPPICIAFATDNISFLVGFTGAFAGSGIQYIIPALLVYRARRYITSRLRNDTPTRSSRFDGDDSDTQPLHPTSSDEPLIRNPNCCGAITRLWNSSSHMHIASPFASPFRHFAWILLLIVWSVFCIVVVLVDKICSI
;
A
#
# COMPACT_ATOMS: atom_id res chain seq x y z
N MET A 1 -10.40 -23.13 8.17
CA MET A 1 -9.36 -22.11 8.48
C MET A 1 -8.73 -22.32 9.86
N LEU A 2 -9.49 -22.56 10.94
CA LEU A 2 -8.95 -22.93 12.26
C LEU A 2 -7.88 -24.05 12.24
N PRO A 3 -8.07 -25.21 11.57
CA PRO A 3 -7.05 -26.26 11.60
C PRO A 3 -5.70 -25.82 11.02
N PHE A 4 -5.67 -24.90 10.05
CA PHE A 4 -4.41 -24.35 9.52
C PHE A 4 -3.66 -23.44 10.52
N LEU A 5 -4.41 -22.73 11.37
CA LEU A 5 -3.87 -21.88 12.45
C LEU A 5 -3.29 -22.73 13.59
N PHE A 6 -3.95 -23.83 13.94
CA PHE A 6 -3.48 -24.73 15.02
C PHE A 6 -2.31 -25.64 14.59
N ILE A 7 -2.27 -26.08 13.32
CA ILE A 7 -1.31 -27.10 12.85
C ILE A 7 0.02 -26.49 12.32
N HIS A 8 0.17 -25.16 12.26
CA HIS A 8 1.39 -24.51 11.73
C HIS A 8 1.87 -25.14 10.41
N LEU A 9 0.96 -25.35 9.45
CA LEU A 9 1.30 -26.00 8.18
C LEU A 9 2.32 -25.14 7.40
N THR A 10 3.60 -25.49 7.54
CA THR A 10 4.77 -24.78 7.00
C THR A 10 4.99 -24.99 5.50
N ARG A 11 4.27 -25.91 4.85
CA ARG A 11 4.35 -26.17 3.40
C ARG A 11 3.40 -25.29 2.58
N SER A 12 3.37 -24.00 2.86
CA SER A 12 2.54 -23.04 2.09
C SER A 12 3.11 -22.67 0.72
N ARG A 13 4.37 -23.04 0.42
CA ARG A 13 5.06 -22.68 -0.84
C ARG A 13 4.30 -23.13 -2.08
N TRP A 14 3.80 -24.37 -2.09
CA TRP A 14 3.04 -24.92 -3.21
C TRP A 14 1.69 -24.23 -3.39
N LEU A 15 1.02 -23.92 -2.28
CA LEU A 15 -0.25 -23.20 -2.29
C LEU A 15 -0.08 -21.75 -2.79
N GLN A 16 0.99 -21.08 -2.38
CA GLN A 16 1.36 -19.74 -2.85
C GLN A 16 1.73 -19.73 -4.34
N LEU A 17 2.52 -20.71 -4.79
CA LEU A 17 2.90 -20.84 -6.20
C LEU A 17 1.66 -21.08 -7.07
N PHE A 18 0.80 -22.02 -6.68
CA PHE A 18 -0.45 -22.32 -7.35
C PHE A 18 -1.36 -21.09 -7.43
N THR A 19 -1.55 -20.38 -6.31
CA THR A 19 -2.33 -19.14 -6.29
C THR A 19 -1.72 -18.08 -7.21
N THR A 20 -0.40 -17.98 -7.27
CA THR A 20 0.29 -17.00 -8.15
C THR A 20 0.05 -17.32 -9.62
N VAL A 21 0.13 -18.58 -10.02
CA VAL A 21 -0.18 -19.00 -11.40
C VAL A 21 -1.63 -18.67 -11.75
N ILE A 22 -2.59 -18.98 -10.88
CA ILE A 22 -4.00 -18.64 -11.06
C ILE A 22 -4.21 -17.13 -11.17
N ARG A 23 -3.50 -16.32 -10.35
CA ARG A 23 -3.55 -14.86 -10.43
C ARG A 23 -3.16 -14.38 -11.82
N TRP A 24 -2.04 -14.87 -12.35
CA TRP A 24 -1.59 -14.49 -13.70
C TRP A 24 -2.57 -14.90 -14.78
N ILE A 25 -3.13 -16.12 -14.72
CA ILE A 25 -4.17 -16.56 -15.65
C ILE A 25 -5.38 -15.63 -15.57
N SER A 26 -5.85 -15.31 -14.37
CA SER A 26 -7.00 -14.44 -14.16
C SER A 26 -6.76 -13.03 -14.68
N PHE A 27 -5.57 -12.46 -14.46
CA PHE A 27 -5.19 -11.15 -14.99
C PHE A 27 -5.12 -11.10 -16.51
N ILE A 28 -4.51 -12.10 -17.12
CA ILE A 28 -4.46 -12.21 -18.59
C ILE A 28 -5.87 -12.34 -19.14
N LEU A 29 -6.71 -13.17 -18.52
CA LEU A 29 -8.07 -13.41 -18.96
C LEU A 29 -8.95 -12.15 -18.83
N MET A 30 -8.88 -11.44 -17.70
CA MET A 30 -9.55 -10.14 -17.53
C MET A 30 -9.12 -9.13 -18.60
N LEU A 31 -7.82 -9.06 -18.90
CA LEU A 31 -7.30 -8.15 -19.91
C LEU A 31 -7.81 -8.50 -21.31
N CYS A 32 -7.74 -9.78 -21.70
CA CYS A 32 -8.22 -10.25 -23.00
C CYS A 32 -9.72 -10.02 -23.18
N LEU A 33 -10.53 -10.37 -22.17
CA LEU A 33 -11.99 -10.19 -22.22
C LEU A 33 -12.39 -8.72 -22.28
N ALA A 34 -11.75 -7.86 -21.48
CA ALA A 34 -12.04 -6.42 -21.49
C ALA A 34 -11.66 -5.78 -22.83
N VAL A 35 -10.51 -6.18 -23.39
CA VAL A 35 -10.08 -5.68 -24.71
C VAL A 35 -11.02 -6.16 -25.82
N ASP A 36 -11.42 -7.44 -25.83
CA ASP A 36 -12.37 -7.94 -26.83
C ASP A 36 -13.72 -7.21 -26.74
N ARG A 37 -14.26 -7.07 -25.53
CA ARG A 37 -15.49 -6.30 -25.28
C ARG A 37 -15.35 -4.85 -25.76
N ALA A 38 -14.26 -4.17 -25.45
CA ALA A 38 -14.02 -2.79 -25.88
C ALA A 38 -13.92 -2.66 -27.41
N ILE A 39 -13.33 -3.64 -28.09
CA ILE A 39 -13.24 -3.67 -29.56
C ILE A 39 -14.62 -3.87 -30.18
N ILE A 40 -15.43 -4.80 -29.65
CA ILE A 40 -16.76 -5.11 -30.16
C ILE A 40 -17.67 -3.88 -30.05
N ILE A 41 -17.75 -3.27 -28.87
CA ILE A 41 -18.54 -2.06 -28.65
C ILE A 41 -18.16 -0.94 -29.63
N ARG A 42 -16.85 -0.69 -29.82
CA ARG A 42 -16.38 0.34 -30.77
C ARG A 42 -16.71 0.00 -32.22
N ARG A 43 -16.66 -1.28 -32.59
CA ARG A 43 -17.01 -1.74 -33.93
C ARG A 43 -18.49 -1.53 -34.22
N ASP A 44 -19.37 -1.92 -33.30
CA ASP A 44 -20.82 -1.83 -33.46
C ASP A 44 -21.28 -0.37 -33.49
N TYR A 45 -20.70 0.48 -32.63
CA TYR A 45 -20.91 1.93 -32.69
C TYR A 45 -20.50 2.52 -34.05
N THR A 46 -19.32 2.15 -34.55
CA THR A 46 -18.82 2.66 -35.83
C THR A 46 -19.72 2.22 -36.99
N MET A 47 -20.16 0.96 -37.01
CA MET A 47 -21.08 0.44 -38.03
C MET A 47 -22.44 1.16 -37.98
N THR A 48 -23.02 1.32 -36.79
CA THR A 48 -24.29 2.02 -36.59
C THR A 48 -24.19 3.48 -37.06
N SER A 49 -23.10 4.18 -36.73
CA SER A 49 -22.86 5.56 -37.17
C SER A 49 -22.70 5.67 -38.70
N LEU A 50 -22.00 4.73 -39.33
CA LEU A 50 -21.82 4.70 -40.78
C LEU A 50 -23.12 4.43 -41.53
N ILE A 51 -23.93 3.48 -41.05
CA ILE A 51 -25.27 3.22 -41.61
C ILE A 51 -26.13 4.47 -41.45
N THR A 52 -26.10 5.09 -40.25
CA THR A 52 -26.90 6.29 -39.95
C THR A 52 -26.61 7.45 -40.92
N LYS A 53 -25.31 7.69 -41.19
CA LYS A 53 -24.86 8.74 -42.13
C LYS A 53 -25.16 8.40 -43.60
N ARG A 54 -25.27 7.11 -43.94
CA ARG A 54 -25.47 6.67 -45.32
C ARG A 54 -26.94 6.65 -45.72
N SER A 55 -27.87 6.36 -44.81
CA SER A 55 -29.29 6.45 -45.12
C SER A 55 -29.79 7.89 -45.00
N TRP A 56 -30.24 8.43 -46.13
CA TRP A 56 -30.87 9.76 -46.25
C TRP A 56 -32.28 9.82 -45.68
N ASN A 57 -32.92 8.66 -45.45
CA ASN A 57 -34.30 8.59 -44.95
C ASN A 57 -34.34 7.96 -43.54
N PRO A 58 -34.82 8.69 -42.52
CA PRO A 58 -34.84 8.21 -41.14
C PRO A 58 -35.69 6.96 -40.90
N SER A 59 -36.72 6.72 -41.72
CA SER A 59 -37.60 5.57 -41.55
C SER A 59 -36.95 4.23 -41.93
N LEU A 60 -35.83 4.25 -42.68
CA LEU A 60 -35.11 3.03 -43.05
C LEU A 60 -34.21 2.48 -41.93
N TYR A 61 -33.94 3.26 -40.89
CA TYR A 61 -33.08 2.81 -39.77
C TYR A 61 -33.66 1.55 -39.10
N HIS A 62 -34.96 1.53 -38.82
CA HIS A 62 -35.63 0.38 -38.19
C HIS A 62 -35.69 -0.88 -39.07
N LEU A 63 -35.59 -0.74 -40.39
CA LEU A 63 -35.61 -1.88 -41.32
C LEU A 63 -34.20 -2.42 -41.61
N MET A 64 -33.17 -1.57 -41.57
CA MET A 64 -31.77 -1.98 -41.77
C MET A 64 -31.12 -2.49 -40.48
N LEU A 65 -31.63 -2.08 -39.31
CA LEU A 65 -31.21 -2.54 -37.99
C LEU A 65 -32.46 -2.97 -37.20
N PRO A 66 -33.01 -4.17 -37.45
CA PRO A 66 -34.25 -4.64 -36.82
C PRO A 66 -34.13 -4.78 -35.29
N ASP A 67 -32.92 -5.07 -34.79
CA ASP A 67 -32.67 -5.43 -33.38
C ASP A 67 -31.57 -4.61 -32.69
N ALA A 68 -30.99 -3.60 -33.35
CA ALA A 68 -29.87 -2.85 -32.76
C ALA A 68 -30.36 -1.66 -31.94
N ALA A 69 -30.53 -1.88 -30.63
CA ALA A 69 -30.30 -0.77 -29.70
C ALA A 69 -28.89 -0.22 -29.99
N PRO A 70 -28.70 1.10 -30.17
CA PRO A 70 -27.39 1.65 -30.48
C PRO A 70 -26.41 1.23 -29.39
N ALA A 71 -25.32 0.56 -29.76
CA ALA A 71 -24.26 0.20 -28.83
C ALA A 71 -23.79 1.48 -28.12
N VAL A 72 -24.17 1.62 -26.85
CA VAL A 72 -23.85 2.80 -26.05
C VAL A 72 -22.37 2.72 -25.72
N ILE A 73 -21.58 3.69 -26.19
CA ILE A 73 -20.18 3.81 -25.79
C ILE A 73 -20.17 3.99 -24.26
N PRO A 74 -19.40 3.18 -23.50
CA PRO A 74 -19.21 3.40 -22.08
C PRO A 74 -18.76 4.84 -21.85
N HIS A 75 -19.54 5.57 -21.06
CA HIS A 75 -19.23 6.94 -20.67
C HIS A 75 -19.13 7.00 -19.15
N PRO A 76 -18.16 6.30 -18.54
CA PRO A 76 -17.96 6.40 -17.11
C PRO A 76 -17.60 7.85 -16.77
N VAL A 77 -18.11 8.31 -15.63
CA VAL A 77 -17.88 9.68 -15.13
C VAL A 77 -16.38 9.94 -15.03
N ILE A 78 -15.88 10.84 -15.87
CA ILE A 78 -14.44 11.06 -16.13
C ILE A 78 -13.68 11.50 -14.86
N ALA A 79 -14.35 12.28 -14.00
CA ALA A 79 -13.82 12.69 -12.72
C ALA A 79 -14.96 12.87 -11.72
N ARG A 80 -14.98 12.03 -10.67
CA ARG A 80 -15.84 12.22 -9.51
C ARG A 80 -14.96 12.56 -8.32
N VAL A 81 -15.00 13.82 -7.88
CA VAL A 81 -14.19 14.30 -6.74
C VAL A 81 -14.48 13.53 -5.44
N GLN A 82 -15.69 12.97 -5.29
CA GLN A 82 -16.08 12.09 -4.18
C GLN A 82 -15.27 10.78 -4.13
N GLY A 83 -14.68 10.33 -5.24
CA GLY A 83 -13.86 9.12 -5.29
C GLY A 83 -12.38 9.35 -4.93
N LEU A 84 -11.91 10.60 -4.90
CA LEU A 84 -10.49 10.93 -4.66
C LEU A 84 -9.96 10.43 -3.31
N PRO A 85 -10.70 10.54 -2.19
CA PRO A 85 -10.22 10.06 -0.90
C PRO A 85 -10.02 8.55 -0.87
N ASN A 86 -10.97 7.79 -1.44
CA ASN A 86 -10.82 6.34 -1.60
C ASN A 86 -9.65 5.99 -2.53
N LEU A 87 -9.45 6.75 -3.61
CA LEU A 87 -8.33 6.56 -4.53
C LEU A 87 -6.98 6.68 -3.81
N PHE A 88 -6.80 7.67 -2.94
CA PHE A 88 -5.57 7.79 -2.14
C PHE A 88 -5.31 6.55 -1.29
N GLY A 89 -6.31 6.09 -0.55
CA GLY A 89 -6.20 4.89 0.27
C GLY A 89 -5.85 3.64 -0.56
N VAL A 90 -6.53 3.44 -1.68
CA VAL A 90 -6.26 2.34 -2.61
C VAL A 90 -4.83 2.43 -3.17
N CYS A 91 -4.35 3.61 -3.56
CA CYS A 91 -2.98 3.80 -4.04
C CYS A 91 -1.94 3.42 -2.98
N VAL A 92 -2.10 3.90 -1.73
CA VAL A 92 -1.20 3.53 -0.63
C VAL A 92 -1.23 2.02 -0.38
N TYR A 93 -2.42 1.42 -0.48
CA TYR A 93 -2.59 -0.02 -0.29
C TYR A 93 -1.90 -0.86 -1.39
N VAL A 94 -2.02 -0.46 -2.67
CA VAL A 94 -1.36 -1.13 -3.81
C VAL A 94 0.16 -1.18 -3.67
N PHE A 95 0.76 -0.16 -3.06
CA PHE A 95 2.21 -0.10 -2.82
C PHE A 95 2.66 -0.68 -1.47
N MET A 96 1.77 -1.32 -0.71
CA MET A 96 2.05 -1.87 0.62
C MET A 96 2.84 -3.20 0.58
N CYS A 97 4.13 -3.14 0.26
CA CYS A 97 5.01 -4.32 0.21
C CYS A 97 6.02 -4.43 1.37
N HIS A 98 6.04 -3.44 2.27
CA HIS A 98 7.04 -3.31 3.36
C HIS A 98 7.16 -4.54 4.27
N HIS A 99 6.07 -5.30 4.49
CA HIS A 99 6.09 -6.47 5.36
C HIS A 99 6.89 -7.64 4.76
N SER A 100 7.02 -7.68 3.43
CA SER A 100 7.72 -8.73 2.70
C SER A 100 9.12 -8.30 2.22
N ILE A 101 9.38 -6.99 2.13
CA ILE A 101 10.66 -6.43 1.70
C ILE A 101 11.86 -7.01 2.49
N PRO A 102 11.83 -7.10 3.83
CA PRO A 102 12.97 -7.63 4.59
C PRO A 102 13.37 -9.04 4.17
N GLY A 103 12.40 -9.93 3.92
CA GLY A 103 12.66 -11.30 3.50
C GLY A 103 13.31 -11.38 2.11
N VAL A 104 12.95 -10.47 1.21
CA VAL A 104 13.52 -10.39 -0.15
C VAL A 104 14.91 -9.74 -0.13
N VAL A 105 15.12 -8.71 0.70
CA VAL A 105 16.37 -7.94 0.72
C VAL A 105 17.49 -8.61 1.51
N THR A 106 17.15 -9.34 2.58
CA THR A 106 18.13 -10.03 3.44
C THR A 106 19.10 -10.95 2.68
N PRO A 107 18.66 -11.83 1.75
CA PRO A 107 19.57 -12.71 1.02
C PRO A 107 20.40 -12.02 -0.07
N ILE A 108 20.16 -10.74 -0.39
CA ILE A 108 20.88 -10.02 -1.46
C ILE A 108 22.26 -9.59 -0.96
N ARG A 109 23.33 -10.24 -1.47
CA ARG A 109 24.73 -9.98 -1.12
C ARG A 109 25.18 -8.53 -1.37
N ASN A 110 24.89 -7.99 -2.56
CA ASN A 110 25.33 -6.63 -2.94
C ASN A 110 24.15 -5.66 -2.97
N LYS A 111 24.18 -4.66 -2.08
CA LYS A 111 23.09 -3.69 -1.90
C LYS A 111 23.32 -2.36 -2.62
N ARG A 112 24.47 -2.17 -3.28
CA ARG A 112 24.92 -0.88 -3.85
C ARG A 112 23.90 -0.24 -4.80
N ASN A 113 23.26 -1.04 -5.66
CA ASN A 113 22.30 -0.55 -6.66
C ASN A 113 20.89 -1.17 -6.48
N LEU A 114 20.57 -1.64 -5.27
CA LEU A 114 19.31 -2.34 -5.00
C LEU A 114 18.08 -1.47 -5.31
N MET A 115 18.14 -0.18 -4.97
CA MET A 115 17.06 0.78 -5.24
C MET A 115 16.78 0.90 -6.75
N PHE A 116 17.81 1.23 -7.53
CA PHE A 116 17.68 1.48 -8.96
C PHE A 116 17.41 0.21 -9.77
N ARG A 117 17.99 -0.93 -9.37
CA ARG A 117 17.93 -2.17 -10.14
C ARG A 117 16.70 -3.03 -9.85
N ILE A 118 16.14 -2.94 -8.64
CA ILE A 118 15.04 -3.83 -8.22
C ILE A 118 13.80 -3.03 -7.83
N PHE A 119 13.91 -2.09 -6.88
CA PHE A 119 12.73 -1.39 -6.35
C PHE A 119 12.06 -0.46 -7.37
N ILE A 120 12.82 0.37 -8.09
CA ILE A 120 12.24 1.29 -9.09
C ILE A 120 11.50 0.53 -10.20
N PRO A 121 12.11 -0.47 -10.87
CA PRO A 121 11.40 -1.27 -11.88
C PRO A 121 10.18 -1.99 -11.32
N LEU A 122 10.26 -2.52 -10.09
CA LEU A 122 9.13 -3.19 -9.44
C LEU A 122 7.95 -2.24 -9.25
N PHE A 123 8.18 -1.06 -8.66
CA PHE A 123 7.10 -0.09 -8.42
C PHE A 123 6.52 0.47 -9.71
N PHE A 124 7.35 0.75 -10.71
CA PHE A 124 6.88 1.18 -12.02
C PHE A 124 6.06 0.09 -12.73
N SER A 125 6.48 -1.17 -12.63
CA SER A 125 5.73 -2.30 -13.20
C SER A 125 4.37 -2.48 -12.52
N VAL A 126 4.31 -2.36 -11.20
CA VAL A 126 3.04 -2.38 -10.45
C VAL A 126 2.14 -1.23 -10.89
N LEU A 127 2.67 -0.01 -11.01
CA LEU A 127 1.90 1.14 -11.49
C LEU A 127 1.35 0.91 -12.90
N ALA A 128 2.22 0.54 -13.84
CA ALA A 128 1.84 0.29 -15.24
C ALA A 128 0.78 -0.81 -15.35
N PHE A 129 0.92 -1.88 -14.57
CA PHE A 129 -0.04 -2.98 -14.54
C PHE A 129 -1.42 -2.54 -14.00
N ASN A 130 -1.46 -1.73 -12.93
CA ASN A 130 -2.71 -1.20 -12.40
C ASN A 130 -3.37 -0.19 -13.35
N LEU A 131 -2.58 0.65 -14.02
CA LEU A 131 -3.08 1.56 -15.06
C LEU A 131 -3.64 0.80 -16.26
N LEU A 132 -3.02 -0.32 -16.65
CA LEU A 132 -3.52 -1.16 -17.73
C LEU A 132 -4.85 -1.84 -17.36
N LEU A 133 -4.96 -2.42 -16.16
CA LEU A 133 -6.22 -3.04 -15.71
C LEU A 133 -7.34 -2.02 -15.57
N SER A 134 -7.08 -0.88 -14.92
CA SER A 134 -8.09 0.17 -14.76
C SER A 134 -8.47 0.82 -16.09
N GLY A 135 -7.51 1.07 -16.98
CA GLY A 135 -7.75 1.62 -18.31
C GLY A 135 -8.60 0.70 -19.20
N THR A 136 -8.35 -0.61 -19.14
CA THR A 136 -9.20 -1.58 -19.88
C THR A 136 -10.59 -1.71 -19.28
N ALA A 137 -10.74 -1.58 -17.96
CA ALA A 137 -12.05 -1.54 -17.31
C ALA A 137 -12.89 -0.35 -17.78
N VAL A 138 -12.32 0.85 -17.75
CA VAL A 138 -12.96 2.10 -18.21
C VAL A 138 -13.35 2.05 -19.69
N ALA A 139 -12.57 1.35 -20.51
CA ALA A 139 -12.86 1.19 -21.94
C ALA A 139 -13.94 0.15 -22.24
N ALA A 140 -14.20 -0.79 -21.33
CA ALA A 140 -15.05 -1.96 -21.59
C ALA A 140 -16.40 -1.90 -20.87
N PHE A 141 -16.49 -1.23 -19.72
CA PHE A 141 -17.67 -1.24 -18.85
C PHE A 141 -18.14 0.19 -18.54
N ASP A 142 -19.47 0.38 -18.55
CA ASP A 142 -20.08 1.67 -18.18
C ASP A 142 -20.18 1.86 -16.67
N GLN A 143 -20.62 0.81 -15.95
CA GLN A 143 -20.63 0.74 -14.49
C GLN A 143 -19.59 -0.28 -14.02
N ILE A 144 -18.58 0.19 -13.28
CA ILE A 144 -17.48 -0.64 -12.79
C ILE A 144 -17.76 -1.03 -11.33
N GLN A 145 -17.84 -2.34 -11.08
CA GLN A 145 -17.97 -2.90 -9.73
C GLN A 145 -16.68 -2.71 -8.90
N ASP A 146 -16.81 -2.64 -7.57
CA ASP A 146 -15.71 -2.49 -6.59
C ASP A 146 -14.59 -3.53 -6.79
N ILE A 147 -14.94 -4.75 -7.19
CA ILE A 147 -13.99 -5.78 -7.57
C ILE A 147 -14.04 -5.98 -9.08
N TYR A 148 -12.91 -5.78 -9.75
CA TYR A 148 -12.85 -5.84 -11.22
C TYR A 148 -13.36 -7.18 -11.78
N THR A 149 -13.07 -8.29 -11.12
CA THR A 149 -13.48 -9.63 -11.56
C THR A 149 -15.00 -9.82 -11.62
N LEU A 150 -15.77 -9.08 -10.81
CA LEU A 150 -17.23 -9.18 -10.78
C LEU A 150 -17.89 -8.59 -12.04
N ASN A 151 -17.18 -7.74 -12.78
CA ASN A 151 -17.70 -7.17 -14.03
C ASN A 151 -17.80 -8.22 -15.16
N PHE A 152 -17.18 -9.39 -14.99
CA PHE A 152 -17.20 -10.48 -15.96
C PHE A 152 -18.21 -11.59 -15.59
N VAL A 153 -19.06 -11.37 -14.58
CA VAL A 153 -20.12 -12.32 -14.23
C VAL A 153 -21.11 -12.40 -15.41
N PRO A 154 -21.48 -13.61 -15.87
CA PRO A 154 -22.38 -13.75 -17.00
C PRO A 154 -23.78 -13.27 -16.62
N ASP A 155 -24.20 -12.14 -17.18
CA ASP A 155 -25.58 -11.64 -17.17
C ASP A 155 -26.31 -12.07 -18.44
N GLU A 156 -27.64 -12.23 -18.40
CA GLU A 156 -28.45 -12.76 -19.51
C GLU A 156 -28.28 -11.92 -20.80
N ASP A 157 -28.11 -10.61 -20.67
CA ASP A 157 -27.87 -9.68 -21.78
C ASP A 157 -26.41 -9.61 -22.24
N SER A 158 -25.47 -10.04 -21.41
CA SER A 158 -24.02 -9.91 -21.65
C SER A 158 -23.39 -11.08 -22.39
N GLY A 159 -24.11 -12.22 -22.46
CA GLY A 159 -23.67 -13.43 -23.15
C GLY A 159 -23.45 -13.23 -24.65
N GLU A 160 -24.19 -12.29 -25.27
CA GLU A 160 -24.15 -11.98 -26.70
C GLU A 160 -22.99 -11.04 -27.09
N LEU A 161 -22.34 -10.36 -26.13
CA LEU A 161 -21.39 -9.28 -26.42
C LEU A 161 -19.92 -9.74 -26.56
N PHE A 162 -19.62 -11.00 -26.26
CA PHE A 162 -18.27 -11.56 -26.44
C PHE A 162 -18.21 -12.42 -27.70
N LYS A 163 -17.10 -12.38 -28.45
CA LYS A 163 -16.91 -13.26 -29.63
C LYS A 163 -16.76 -14.75 -29.31
N ILE A 164 -16.60 -15.07 -28.03
CA ILE A 164 -16.25 -16.40 -27.55
C ILE A 164 -17.54 -17.22 -27.42
N PRO A 165 -17.53 -18.54 -27.68
CA PRO A 165 -18.72 -19.38 -27.49
C PRO A 165 -19.36 -19.17 -26.11
N ASN A 166 -20.69 -19.06 -26.07
CA ASN A 166 -21.45 -18.73 -24.84
C ASN A 166 -21.11 -19.64 -23.64
N ILE A 167 -20.77 -20.92 -23.89
CA ILE A 167 -20.29 -21.85 -22.85
C ILE A 167 -18.96 -21.38 -22.24
N LEU A 168 -17.99 -21.00 -23.07
CA LEU A 168 -16.66 -20.57 -22.63
C LEU A 168 -16.72 -19.24 -21.90
N ALA A 169 -17.54 -18.31 -22.37
CA ALA A 169 -17.80 -17.05 -21.68
C ALA A 169 -18.35 -17.29 -20.26
N LYS A 170 -19.30 -18.22 -20.09
CA LYS A 170 -19.84 -18.62 -18.78
C LYS A 170 -18.78 -19.24 -17.88
N ILE A 171 -17.97 -20.17 -18.40
CA ILE A 171 -16.87 -20.81 -17.65
C ILE A 171 -15.89 -19.74 -17.15
N PHE A 172 -15.48 -18.83 -18.02
CA PHE A 172 -14.54 -17.77 -17.69
C PHE A 172 -15.11 -16.77 -16.68
N GLY A 173 -16.38 -16.39 -16.82
CA GLY A 173 -17.04 -15.51 -15.86
C GLY A 173 -17.12 -16.10 -14.45
N TYR A 174 -17.54 -17.37 -14.33
CA TYR A 174 -17.55 -18.06 -13.03
C TYR A 174 -16.15 -18.25 -12.46
N PHE A 175 -15.17 -18.60 -13.30
CA PHE A 175 -13.77 -18.71 -12.88
C PHE A 175 -13.24 -17.38 -12.31
N LEU A 176 -13.46 -16.27 -13.01
CA LEU A 176 -13.05 -14.93 -12.55
C LEU A 176 -13.76 -14.51 -11.27
N SER A 177 -15.05 -14.80 -11.13
CA SER A 177 -15.83 -14.48 -9.93
C SER A 177 -15.34 -15.25 -8.69
N LEU A 178 -14.98 -16.53 -8.84
CA LEU A 178 -14.49 -17.36 -7.73
C LEU A 178 -13.01 -17.18 -7.42
N PHE A 179 -12.22 -16.70 -8.38
CA PHE A 179 -10.78 -16.53 -8.22
C PHE A 179 -10.37 -15.71 -6.97
N PRO A 180 -10.97 -14.54 -6.66
CA PRO A 180 -10.66 -13.80 -5.46
C PRO A 180 -10.89 -14.62 -4.19
N VAL A 181 -11.94 -15.43 -4.15
CA VAL A 181 -12.24 -16.32 -3.01
C VAL A 181 -11.12 -17.33 -2.82
N PHE A 182 -10.64 -17.97 -3.88
CA PHE A 182 -9.51 -18.90 -3.81
C PHE A 182 -8.22 -18.20 -3.39
N ALA A 183 -7.93 -17.03 -3.96
CA ALA A 183 -6.73 -16.26 -3.68
C ALA A 183 -6.69 -15.74 -2.23
N LEU A 184 -7.83 -15.35 -1.68
CA LEU A 184 -7.97 -14.93 -0.29
C LEU A 184 -7.92 -16.13 0.64
N SER A 185 -8.57 -17.25 0.30
CA SER A 185 -8.56 -18.46 1.12
C SER A 185 -7.16 -19.05 1.31
N SER A 186 -6.26 -18.91 0.33
CA SER A 186 -4.86 -19.35 0.46
C SER A 186 -3.98 -18.37 1.22
N THR A 187 -4.23 -17.06 1.09
CA THR A 187 -3.39 -16.01 1.69
C THR A 187 -3.80 -15.69 3.12
N PHE A 188 -5.09 -15.73 3.43
CA PHE A 188 -5.66 -15.36 4.73
C PHE A 188 -5.07 -16.17 5.90
N PRO A 189 -4.92 -17.50 5.83
CA PRO A 189 -4.31 -18.28 6.92
C PRO A 189 -2.86 -17.88 7.17
N ILE A 190 -2.12 -17.57 6.11
CA ILE A 190 -0.71 -17.19 6.21
C ILE A 190 -0.59 -15.86 6.95
N LEU A 191 -1.41 -14.87 6.58
CA LEU A 191 -1.48 -13.58 7.27
C LEU A 191 -1.92 -13.73 8.73
N CYS A 192 -2.89 -14.60 9.01
CA CYS A 192 -3.32 -14.89 10.38
C CYS A 192 -2.20 -15.52 11.21
N CYS A 193 -1.48 -16.51 10.67
CA CYS A 193 -0.34 -17.13 11.36
C CYS A 193 0.80 -16.13 11.60
N THR A 194 1.09 -15.25 10.64
CA THR A 194 2.09 -14.18 10.82
C THR A 194 1.66 -13.20 11.91
N LEU A 195 0.39 -12.76 11.91
CA LEU A 195 -0.13 -11.87 12.94
C LEU A 195 -0.12 -12.54 14.32
N LEU A 196 -0.50 -13.83 14.39
CA LEU A 196 -0.45 -14.64 15.61
C LEU A 196 0.97 -14.70 16.18
N GLY A 197 1.97 -14.98 15.34
CA GLY A 197 3.38 -15.00 15.74
C GLY A 197 3.83 -13.64 16.27
N ASN A 198 3.56 -12.57 15.53
CA ASN A 198 3.92 -11.21 15.92
C ASN A 198 3.27 -10.78 17.24
N LEU A 199 1.99 -11.11 17.42
CA LEU A 199 1.22 -10.73 18.59
C LEU A 199 1.63 -11.57 19.81
N SER A 200 2.00 -12.83 19.62
CA SER A 200 2.57 -13.69 20.67
C SER A 200 3.88 -13.10 21.20
N THR A 201 4.79 -12.71 20.30
CA THR A 201 6.04 -12.02 20.66
C THR A 201 5.78 -10.68 21.34
N LEU A 202 4.79 -9.91 20.87
CA LEU A 202 4.43 -8.64 21.49
C LEU A 202 3.92 -8.82 22.92
N PHE A 203 3.00 -9.75 23.16
CA PHE A 203 2.45 -9.98 24.50
C PHE A 203 3.52 -10.49 25.46
N THR A 204 4.38 -11.41 25.03
CA THR A 204 5.48 -11.94 25.85
C THR A 204 6.57 -10.92 26.19
N MET A 205 6.65 -9.80 25.45
CA MET A 205 7.52 -8.67 25.79
C MET A 205 7.08 -7.97 27.09
N PHE A 206 5.79 -8.01 27.42
CA PHE A 206 5.26 -7.43 28.65
C PHE A 206 5.43 -8.39 29.83
N ARG A 207 6.06 -7.92 30.91
CA ARG A 207 6.25 -8.68 32.18
C ARG A 207 5.03 -9.48 32.66
N PRO A 208 3.79 -8.95 32.69
CA PRO A 208 2.63 -9.72 33.18
C PRO A 208 2.33 -11.00 32.40
N PHE A 209 2.74 -11.11 31.13
CA PHE A 209 2.47 -12.27 30.29
C PHE A 209 3.63 -13.28 30.22
N GLN A 210 4.68 -13.09 31.03
CA GLN A 210 5.83 -14.00 31.09
C GLN A 210 5.58 -15.26 31.94
N SER A 211 4.50 -15.28 32.73
CA SER A 211 4.13 -16.44 33.55
C SER A 211 3.70 -17.65 32.71
N GLU A 212 4.02 -18.87 33.17
CA GLU A 212 3.68 -20.13 32.49
C GLU A 212 2.17 -20.37 32.34
N THR A 213 1.36 -19.92 33.30
CA THR A 213 -0.11 -19.94 33.19
C THR A 213 -0.59 -18.92 32.16
N ALA A 214 -0.04 -17.70 32.17
CA ALA A 214 -0.40 -16.66 31.21
C ALA A 214 -0.05 -17.07 29.77
N ARG A 215 1.10 -17.72 29.56
CA ARG A 215 1.53 -18.22 28.24
C ARG A 215 0.60 -19.32 27.71
N ARG A 216 0.13 -20.22 28.58
CA ARG A 216 -0.86 -21.24 28.21
C ARG A 216 -2.20 -20.62 27.81
N VAL A 217 -2.71 -19.67 28.61
CA VAL A 217 -3.95 -18.94 28.27
C VAL A 217 -3.79 -18.18 26.96
N LEU A 218 -2.67 -17.48 26.78
CA LEU A 218 -2.37 -16.72 25.57
C LEU A 218 -2.43 -17.61 24.33
N TRP A 219 -1.84 -18.81 24.38
CA TRP A 219 -1.84 -19.74 23.23
C TRP A 219 -3.25 -20.10 22.75
N TRP A 220 -4.21 -20.25 23.67
CA TRP A 220 -5.61 -20.55 23.33
C TRP A 220 -6.42 -19.31 22.92
N VAL A 221 -6.16 -18.15 23.52
CA VAL A 221 -6.92 -16.92 23.29
C VAL A 221 -6.48 -16.20 22.01
N LEU A 222 -5.19 -16.21 21.71
CA LEU A 222 -4.59 -15.42 20.63
C LEU A 222 -5.17 -15.73 19.23
N PRO A 223 -5.45 -17.00 18.86
CA PRO A 223 -6.11 -17.31 17.58
C PRO A 223 -7.49 -16.67 17.44
N PHE A 224 -8.27 -16.58 18.53
CA PHE A 224 -9.57 -15.92 18.52
C PHE A 224 -9.43 -14.39 18.40
N VAL A 225 -8.46 -13.80 19.10
CA VAL A 225 -8.16 -12.36 19.01
C VAL A 225 -7.77 -11.97 17.58
N VAL A 226 -7.08 -12.85 16.86
CA VAL A 226 -6.70 -12.63 15.46
C VAL A 226 -7.88 -12.82 14.50
N LEU A 227 -8.75 -13.81 14.75
CA LEU A 227 -9.82 -14.19 13.82
C LEU A 227 -11.11 -13.40 14.00
N LEU A 228 -11.41 -12.93 15.21
CA LEU A 228 -12.67 -12.26 15.53
C LEU A 228 -12.82 -10.90 14.82
N PRO A 229 -11.80 -10.00 14.78
CA PRO A 229 -11.92 -8.72 14.10
C PRO A 229 -12.32 -8.80 12.61
N PRO A 230 -11.66 -9.61 11.75
CA PRO A 230 -12.07 -9.70 10.34
C PRO A 230 -13.48 -10.30 10.17
N ILE A 231 -13.92 -11.19 11.07
CA ILE A 231 -15.30 -11.71 11.05
C ILE A 231 -16.30 -10.60 11.41
N CYS A 232 -16.05 -9.84 12.47
CA CYS A 232 -16.91 -8.72 12.86
C CYS A 232 -16.99 -7.66 11.76
N ILE A 233 -15.87 -7.34 11.10
CA ILE A 233 -15.84 -6.41 9.97
C ILE A 233 -16.67 -6.94 8.81
N ALA A 234 -16.56 -8.24 8.49
CA ALA A 234 -17.33 -8.87 7.42
C ALA A 234 -18.84 -8.84 7.67
N PHE A 235 -19.30 -8.88 8.93
CA PHE A 235 -20.71 -8.69 9.26
C PHE A 235 -21.15 -7.22 9.33
N ALA A 236 -20.21 -6.29 9.49
CA ALA A 236 -20.51 -4.87 9.67
C ALA A 236 -20.57 -4.10 8.35
N THR A 237 -19.82 -4.51 7.31
CA THR A 237 -19.77 -3.79 6.04
C THR A 237 -19.48 -4.69 4.84
N ASP A 238 -20.26 -4.51 3.78
CA ASP A 238 -20.03 -5.12 2.47
C ASP A 238 -19.27 -4.19 1.50
N ASN A 239 -19.00 -2.95 1.92
CA ASN A 239 -18.34 -1.94 1.09
C ASN A 239 -16.81 -2.11 1.09
N ILE A 240 -16.31 -2.90 0.14
CA ILE A 240 -14.88 -3.20 0.00
C ILE A 240 -14.08 -1.92 -0.33
N SER A 241 -14.63 -1.05 -1.18
CA SER A 241 -13.99 0.24 -1.51
C SER A 241 -13.76 1.11 -0.28
N PHE A 242 -14.75 1.18 0.63
CA PHE A 242 -14.61 1.89 1.90
C PHE A 242 -13.52 1.26 2.78
N LEU A 243 -13.52 -0.07 2.92
CA LEU A 243 -12.58 -0.78 3.78
C LEU A 243 -11.14 -0.62 3.31
N VAL A 244 -10.89 -0.77 1.99
CA VAL A 244 -9.56 -0.59 1.40
C VAL A 244 -9.12 0.88 1.46
N GLY A 245 -10.02 1.81 1.18
CA GLY A 245 -9.75 3.25 1.30
C GLY A 245 -9.32 3.64 2.72
N PHE A 246 -10.09 3.21 3.73
CA PHE A 246 -9.80 3.47 5.14
C PHE A 246 -8.48 2.81 5.59
N THR A 247 -8.33 1.50 5.34
CA THR A 247 -7.14 0.76 5.79
C THR A 247 -5.86 1.27 5.12
N GLY A 248 -5.91 1.59 3.83
CA GLY A 248 -4.80 2.21 3.10
C GLY A 248 -4.45 3.60 3.62
N ALA A 249 -5.45 4.44 3.91
CA ALA A 249 -5.21 5.80 4.37
C ALA A 249 -4.68 5.87 5.81
N PHE A 250 -5.25 5.12 6.75
CA PHE A 250 -4.85 5.16 8.16
C PHE A 250 -3.68 4.22 8.44
N ALA A 251 -3.87 2.92 8.26
CA ALA A 251 -2.84 1.92 8.58
C ALA A 251 -1.67 2.00 7.57
N GLY A 252 -1.98 2.20 6.29
CA GLY A 252 -0.96 2.35 5.25
C GLY A 252 -0.09 3.59 5.46
N SER A 253 -0.67 4.78 5.64
CA SER A 253 0.12 6.00 5.86
C SER A 253 0.95 5.94 7.14
N GLY A 254 0.42 5.34 8.21
CA GLY A 254 1.15 5.10 9.44
C GLY A 254 2.41 4.25 9.21
N ILE A 255 2.24 3.09 8.59
CA ILE A 255 3.33 2.12 8.44
C ILE A 255 4.30 2.48 7.30
N GLN A 256 3.83 3.11 6.22
CA GLN A 256 4.65 3.43 5.06
C GLN A 256 5.33 4.80 5.16
N TYR A 257 4.73 5.77 5.84
CA TYR A 257 5.25 7.14 5.92
C TYR A 257 5.72 7.49 7.33
N ILE A 258 4.84 7.42 8.33
CA ILE A 258 5.12 7.93 9.69
C ILE A 258 6.21 7.11 10.38
N ILE A 259 6.05 5.78 10.47
CA ILE A 259 6.99 4.90 11.18
C ILE A 259 8.40 4.98 10.60
N PRO A 260 8.61 4.82 9.27
CA PRO A 260 9.95 4.91 8.68
C PRO A 260 10.57 6.30 8.86
N ALA A 261 9.79 7.38 8.70
CA ALA A 261 10.27 8.74 8.90
C ALA A 261 10.74 8.96 10.35
N LEU A 262 9.97 8.49 11.33
CA LEU A 262 10.32 8.61 12.75
C LEU A 262 11.56 7.77 13.10
N LEU A 263 11.66 6.54 12.59
CA LEU A 263 12.83 5.68 12.78
C LEU A 263 14.08 6.33 12.21
N VAL A 264 14.02 6.87 10.99
CA VAL A 264 15.15 7.57 10.36
C VAL A 264 15.53 8.82 11.16
N TYR A 265 14.55 9.60 11.62
CA TYR A 265 14.78 10.77 12.46
C TYR A 265 15.50 10.41 13.77
N ARG A 266 14.97 9.41 14.50
CA ARG A 266 15.55 8.94 15.77
C ARG A 266 16.94 8.33 15.57
N ALA A 267 17.14 7.54 14.51
CA ALA A 267 18.43 6.94 14.18
C ALA A 267 19.49 8.01 13.87
N ARG A 268 19.15 9.03 13.06
CA ARG A 268 20.06 10.15 12.78
C ARG A 268 20.44 10.89 14.05
N ARG A 269 19.45 11.23 14.89
CA ARG A 269 19.71 11.92 16.17
C ARG A 269 20.57 11.08 17.11
N TYR A 270 20.32 9.77 17.19
CA TYR A 270 21.12 8.85 17.98
C TYR A 270 22.58 8.82 17.52
N ILE A 271 22.82 8.66 16.22
CA ILE A 271 24.18 8.63 15.64
C ILE A 271 24.90 9.97 15.88
N THR A 272 24.26 11.11 15.61
CA THR A 272 24.86 12.43 15.85
C THR A 272 25.17 12.65 17.33
N SER A 273 24.29 12.22 18.25
CA SER A 273 24.53 12.33 19.69
C SER A 273 25.70 11.47 20.18
N ARG A 274 25.84 10.24 19.65
CA ARG A 274 26.98 9.36 19.96
C ARG A 274 28.29 9.93 19.45
N LEU A 275 28.33 10.39 18.20
CA LEU A 275 29.53 11.00 17.63
C LEU A 275 29.96 12.27 18.36
N ARG A 276 29.00 13.13 18.77
CA ARG A 276 29.32 14.31 19.57
C ARG A 276 29.92 13.96 20.93
N ASN A 277 29.44 12.89 21.57
CA ASN A 277 29.95 12.42 22.85
C ASN A 277 31.31 11.70 22.74
N ASP A 278 31.67 11.18 21.56
CA ASP A 278 33.00 10.60 21.29
C ASP A 278 34.05 11.66 20.88
N THR A 279 33.63 12.90 20.62
CA THR A 279 34.52 14.00 20.19
C THR A 279 35.16 14.87 21.32
N PRO A 280 34.89 14.76 22.65
CA PRO A 280 35.48 15.66 23.64
C PRO A 280 36.84 15.21 24.22
N THR A 281 37.60 14.29 23.59
CA THR A 281 38.87 13.80 24.17
C THR A 281 40.10 13.82 23.24
N ARG A 282 39.98 14.33 22.01
CA ARG A 282 41.11 14.30 21.04
C ARG A 282 41.74 15.68 20.76
N SER A 283 41.22 16.76 21.31
CA SER A 283 41.77 18.11 21.10
C SER A 283 42.62 18.65 22.27
N SER A 284 43.05 17.81 23.22
CA SER A 284 43.87 18.24 24.37
C SER A 284 45.16 17.43 24.53
N ARG A 285 45.79 17.01 23.42
CA ARG A 285 47.07 16.29 23.50
C ARG A 285 48.10 16.64 22.43
N PHE A 286 47.96 17.82 21.81
CA PHE A 286 48.98 18.34 20.92
C PHE A 286 49.01 19.87 21.01
N ASP A 287 49.45 20.37 22.15
CA ASP A 287 50.16 21.65 22.21
C ASP A 287 51.40 21.42 23.06
N GLY A 288 52.53 21.87 22.51
CA GLY A 288 53.86 21.66 23.05
C GLY A 288 54.12 22.45 24.31
N ASP A 289 55.09 21.92 25.06
CA ASP A 289 56.09 22.58 25.88
C ASP A 289 56.07 24.13 25.86
N ASP A 290 55.70 24.76 26.98
CA ASP A 290 56.50 25.85 27.56
C ASP A 290 56.03 26.23 28.99
N SER A 291 57.01 26.16 29.90
CA SER A 291 57.29 26.95 31.12
C SER A 291 56.18 27.63 31.98
N ASP A 292 56.25 27.29 33.27
CA ASP A 292 56.15 28.11 34.50
C ASP A 292 54.81 28.65 35.10
N THR A 293 54.72 28.39 36.41
CA THR A 293 54.01 29.08 37.51
C THR A 293 52.53 28.81 37.84
N GLN A 294 52.31 28.16 39.00
CA GLN A 294 51.09 28.17 39.85
C GLN A 294 50.87 29.56 40.52
N PRO A 295 49.73 29.93 41.16
CA PRO A 295 48.88 29.09 42.05
C PRO A 295 47.33 29.33 42.07
N LEU A 296 46.67 28.57 42.96
CA LEU A 296 45.23 28.39 43.31
C LEU A 296 44.33 29.64 43.47
N HIS A 297 43.02 29.51 43.15
CA HIS A 297 41.86 29.77 44.07
C HIS A 297 40.48 29.32 43.48
N PRO A 298 39.51 28.82 44.29
CA PRO A 298 38.16 28.44 43.86
C PRO A 298 37.08 29.52 44.15
N THR A 299 36.04 29.64 43.31
CA THR A 299 34.76 30.33 43.60
C THR A 299 33.76 29.95 42.49
N SER A 300 32.79 29.06 42.74
CA SER A 300 31.41 29.33 43.19
C SER A 300 30.56 30.15 42.21
N SER A 301 29.60 29.50 41.54
CA SER A 301 28.16 29.78 41.62
C SER A 301 27.44 29.23 40.39
N ASP A 302 26.71 28.14 40.60
CA ASP A 302 25.67 27.65 39.71
C ASP A 302 24.57 28.71 39.54
N GLU A 303 24.19 29.01 38.29
CA GLU A 303 22.84 29.48 37.98
C GLU A 303 22.42 29.01 36.57
N PRO A 304 21.49 28.05 36.43
CA PRO A 304 20.95 27.68 35.14
C PRO A 304 19.78 28.61 34.77
N LEU A 305 20.05 29.60 33.92
CA LEU A 305 19.03 30.44 33.29
C LEU A 305 18.12 29.57 32.40
N ILE A 306 16.96 29.21 32.92
CA ILE A 306 15.86 28.53 32.20
C ILE A 306 15.30 29.52 31.16
N ARG A 307 15.84 29.50 29.93
CA ARG A 307 15.25 30.21 28.79
C ARG A 307 14.24 29.29 28.08
N ASN A 308 12.97 29.57 28.30
CA ASN A 308 11.81 28.92 27.68
C ASN A 308 11.92 28.93 26.13
N PRO A 309 11.92 27.78 25.42
CA PRO A 309 12.02 27.78 23.97
C PRO A 309 10.63 27.88 23.35
N ASN A 310 10.29 29.03 22.77
CA ASN A 310 9.15 29.15 21.86
C ASN A 310 9.29 28.11 20.73
N CYS A 311 8.24 27.33 20.48
CA CYS A 311 8.20 26.21 19.50
C CYS A 311 8.78 26.54 18.12
N CYS A 312 8.65 27.79 17.68
CA CYS A 312 9.17 28.23 16.38
C CYS A 312 10.71 28.25 16.35
N GLY A 313 11.37 28.61 17.46
CA GLY A 313 12.84 28.64 17.56
C GLY A 313 13.49 27.26 17.64
N ALA A 314 12.76 26.23 18.08
CA ALA A 314 13.22 24.85 18.05
C ALA A 314 13.35 24.35 16.60
N ILE A 315 12.39 24.70 15.73
CA ILE A 315 12.40 24.34 14.31
C ILE A 315 13.55 25.05 13.56
N THR A 316 13.81 26.33 13.86
CA THR A 316 14.90 27.08 13.22
C THR A 316 16.29 26.61 13.68
N ARG A 317 16.46 26.25 14.95
CA ARG A 317 17.72 25.63 15.43
C ARG A 317 17.92 24.21 14.89
N LEU A 318 16.83 23.45 14.68
CA LEU A 318 16.86 22.13 14.02
C LEU A 318 17.27 22.24 12.55
N TRP A 319 16.82 23.29 11.85
CA TRP A 319 17.21 23.58 10.47
C TRP A 319 18.71 23.90 10.35
N ASN A 320 19.23 24.78 11.21
CA ASN A 320 20.62 25.23 11.14
C ASN A 320 21.64 24.23 11.73
N SER A 321 21.25 23.34 12.63
CA SER A 321 22.18 22.34 13.19
C SER A 321 22.53 21.21 12.20
N SER A 322 21.86 21.13 11.05
CA SER A 322 22.08 20.08 10.03
C SER A 322 23.23 20.38 9.07
N SER A 323 23.81 21.58 9.08
CA SER A 323 24.83 21.99 8.10
C SER A 323 26.28 21.58 8.45
N HIS A 324 26.57 21.10 9.67
CA HIS A 324 27.96 21.08 10.16
C HIS A 324 28.60 19.72 10.54
N MET A 325 28.09 18.58 10.06
CA MET A 325 28.92 17.35 10.10
C MET A 325 28.66 16.41 8.93
N HIS A 326 29.47 16.59 7.89
CA HIS A 326 29.44 15.83 6.65
C HIS A 326 30.15 14.49 6.82
N ILE A 327 29.44 13.48 7.34
CA ILE A 327 29.91 12.09 7.19
C ILE A 327 29.49 11.65 5.79
N ALA A 328 30.43 11.71 4.85
CA ALA A 328 30.24 11.20 3.50
C ALA A 328 30.16 9.67 3.53
N SER A 329 28.96 9.12 3.76
CA SER A 329 28.73 7.69 3.58
C SER A 329 28.65 7.39 2.08
N PRO A 330 29.45 6.45 1.54
CA PRO A 330 29.35 6.01 0.15
C PRO A 330 28.04 5.27 -0.16
N PHE A 331 27.22 4.99 0.88
CA PHE A 331 25.89 4.40 0.77
C PHE A 331 24.79 5.38 1.23
N ALA A 332 25.06 6.68 1.20
CA ALA A 332 24.08 7.69 1.58
C ALA A 332 22.85 7.63 0.66
N SER A 333 21.68 7.49 1.28
CA SER A 333 20.39 7.57 0.58
C SER A 333 20.22 8.94 -0.10
N PRO A 334 19.61 9.00 -1.30
CA PRO A 334 19.24 10.26 -1.94
C PRO A 334 18.29 11.10 -1.07
N PHE A 335 17.60 10.48 -0.10
CA PHE A 335 16.70 11.14 0.84
C PHE A 335 17.41 11.61 2.13
N ARG A 336 18.62 12.17 1.99
CA ARG A 336 19.45 12.60 3.14
C ARG A 336 18.89 13.85 3.84
N HIS A 337 18.23 14.75 3.12
CA HIS A 337 17.79 16.03 3.69
C HIS A 337 16.65 15.87 4.72
N PHE A 338 16.65 16.68 5.78
CA PHE A 338 15.56 16.68 6.79
C PHE A 338 14.21 17.05 6.17
N ALA A 339 14.20 17.87 5.11
CA ALA A 339 13.00 18.21 4.36
C ALA A 339 12.20 17.00 3.88
N TRP A 340 12.86 15.87 3.57
CA TRP A 340 12.15 14.65 3.18
C TRP A 340 11.33 14.04 4.31
N ILE A 341 11.85 14.10 5.55
CA ILE A 341 11.12 13.63 6.74
C ILE A 341 9.89 14.50 6.97
N LEU A 342 10.06 15.83 6.87
CA LEU A 342 8.95 16.78 7.00
C LEU A 342 7.90 16.57 5.90
N LEU A 343 8.32 16.44 4.65
CA LEU A 343 7.45 16.20 3.50
C LEU A 343 6.62 14.92 3.69
N LEU A 344 7.24 13.83 4.11
CA LEU A 344 6.53 12.56 4.36
C LEU A 344 5.49 12.67 5.48
N ILE A 345 5.80 13.40 6.55
CA ILE A 345 4.86 13.62 7.66
C ILE A 345 3.69 14.49 7.19
N VAL A 346 3.97 15.61 6.52
CA VAL A 346 2.94 16.51 5.97
C VAL A 346 2.05 15.76 4.98
N TRP A 347 2.65 14.99 4.07
CA TRP A 347 1.92 14.16 3.11
C TRP A 347 1.04 13.13 3.81
N SER A 348 1.56 12.43 4.82
CA SER A 348 0.79 11.47 5.60
C SER A 348 -0.41 12.10 6.30
N VAL A 349 -0.23 13.29 6.91
CA VAL A 349 -1.31 14.01 7.56
C VAL A 349 -2.35 14.44 6.54
N PHE A 350 -1.92 14.96 5.39
CA PHE A 350 -2.82 15.33 4.30
C PHE A 350 -3.66 14.13 3.84
N CYS A 351 -3.06 12.97 3.58
CA CYS A 351 -3.80 11.76 3.19
C CYS A 351 -4.84 11.34 4.23
N ILE A 352 -4.48 11.36 5.52
CA ILE A 352 -5.40 11.00 6.61
C ILE A 352 -6.55 12.01 6.70
N VAL A 353 -6.26 13.31 6.64
CA VAL A 353 -7.27 14.38 6.73
C VAL A 353 -8.26 14.29 5.57
N VAL A 354 -7.78 14.12 4.33
CA VAL A 354 -8.64 14.01 3.15
C VAL A 354 -9.63 12.84 3.29
N VAL A 355 -9.15 11.68 3.74
CA VAL A 355 -10.02 10.51 3.94
C VAL A 355 -10.93 10.68 5.14
N LEU A 356 -10.46 11.27 6.23
CA LEU A 356 -11.28 11.51 7.41
C LEU A 356 -12.43 12.47 7.11
N VAL A 357 -12.16 13.58 6.42
CA VAL A 357 -13.18 14.57 6.03
C VAL A 357 -14.23 13.93 5.14
N ASP A 358 -13.81 13.16 4.13
CA ASP A 358 -14.72 12.40 3.27
C ASP A 358 -15.64 11.47 4.06
N LYS A 359 -15.08 10.74 5.05
CA LYS A 359 -15.87 9.80 5.85
C LYS A 359 -16.82 10.49 6.80
N ILE A 360 -16.41 11.57 7.43
CA ILE A 360 -17.28 12.36 8.32
C ILE A 360 -18.41 13.01 7.52
N CYS A 361 -18.14 13.52 6.31
CA CYS A 361 -19.16 14.14 5.46
C CYS A 361 -20.10 13.13 4.78
N SER A 362 -19.74 11.84 4.76
CA SER A 362 -20.55 10.76 4.16
C SER A 362 -21.42 10.01 5.18
N ILE A 363 -21.23 10.25 6.48
CA ILE A 363 -22.10 9.80 7.58
C ILE A 363 -23.19 10.85 7.75
#